data_AF-A0A2E4WMU9-F1
#
_entry.id   AF-A0A2E4WMU9-F1
#
_cell.length_a   1.000
_cell.length_b   1.000
_cell.length_c   1.000
_cell.angle_alpha   90.00
_cell.angle_beta   90.00
_cell.angle_gamma   90.00
#
_symmetry.space_group_name_H-M   'P 1'
#
loop_
_entity.id
_entity.type
_entity.pdbx_description
1 polymer ?
#
loop_
_entity_poly.entity_id
_entity_poly.type
_entity_poly.pdbx_seq_one_letter_code
_entity_poly.pdbx_strand_id
1 'polypeptide(L)'
;MPKYPSLSKQSRNVIRSLKFGIYRQGTRAISIFDSDAREQLRAISTDETYNKRIAICVECDKYDEGDHRCLECGCYLNAKARFGHESCPIGKWGPGEFKD
;
A
#
# COMPACT_ATOMS: atom_id res chain seq x y z
N MET A 1 -19.29 5.06 18.91
CA MET A 1 -17.95 5.46 18.41
C MET A 1 -17.90 5.21 16.90
N PRO A 2 -17.18 6.02 16.10
CA PRO A 2 -17.08 5.77 14.67
C PRO A 2 -16.39 4.43 14.39
N LYS A 3 -16.85 3.72 13.35
CA LYS A 3 -16.32 2.41 12.92
C LYS A 3 -14.84 2.49 12.48
N TYR A 4 -14.40 3.64 11.98
CA TYR A 4 -13.06 3.88 11.45
C TYR A 4 -12.39 5.11 12.09
N PRO A 5 -11.06 5.27 11.94
CA PRO A 5 -10.35 6.50 12.32
C PRO A 5 -10.92 7.74 11.63
N SER A 6 -10.63 8.93 12.17
CA SER A 6 -11.04 10.19 11.54
C SER A 6 -10.52 10.33 10.10
N LEU A 7 -11.25 11.06 9.25
CA LEU A 7 -10.82 11.32 7.87
C LEU A 7 -9.42 11.96 7.79
N SER A 8 -9.06 12.80 8.75
CA SER A 8 -7.70 13.36 8.87
C SER A 8 -6.62 12.31 9.10
N LYS A 9 -6.94 11.20 9.81
CA LYS A 9 -6.01 10.08 10.00
C LYS A 9 -5.92 9.21 8.75
N GLN A 10 -7.01 9.09 7.99
CA GLN A 10 -7.09 8.30 6.75
C GLN A 10 -6.47 9.03 5.53
N SER A 11 -6.58 10.37 5.45
CA SER A 11 -6.16 11.17 4.29
C SER A 11 -4.66 11.12 4.00
N ARG A 12 -3.82 10.86 5.03
CA ARG A 12 -2.37 10.68 4.87
C ARG A 12 -2.01 9.58 3.87
N ASN A 13 -2.84 8.53 3.76
CA ASN A 13 -2.58 7.41 2.85
C ASN A 13 -2.97 7.77 1.41
N VAL A 14 -4.01 8.57 1.19
CA VAL A 14 -4.39 9.09 -0.13
C VAL A 14 -3.31 10.02 -0.67
N ILE A 15 -2.80 10.94 0.16
CA ILE A 15 -1.68 11.82 -0.22
C ILE A 15 -0.42 11.01 -0.53
N ARG A 16 -0.15 9.94 0.24
CA ARG A 16 0.97 9.03 -0.03
C ARG A 16 0.81 8.39 -1.41
N SER A 17 -0.34 7.79 -1.72
CA SER A 17 -0.63 7.22 -3.05
C SER A 17 -0.55 8.26 -4.19
N LEU A 18 -1.03 9.49 -3.98
CA LEU A 18 -1.02 10.56 -4.99
C LEU A 18 0.38 11.14 -5.23
N LYS A 19 1.21 11.33 -4.19
CA LYS A 19 2.61 11.77 -4.33
C LYS A 19 3.40 10.82 -5.24
N PHE A 20 3.12 9.51 -5.20
CA PHE A 20 3.73 8.53 -6.11
C PHE A 20 3.18 8.60 -7.54
N GLY A 21 1.88 8.87 -7.71
CA GLY A 21 1.29 9.14 -9.03
C GLY A 21 1.95 10.32 -9.76
N ILE A 22 2.38 11.34 -9.00
CA ILE A 22 3.11 12.50 -9.51
C ILE A 22 4.60 12.16 -9.74
N TYR A 23 5.22 11.33 -8.88
CA TYR A 23 6.58 10.84 -9.07
C TYR A 23 6.75 10.05 -10.40
N ARG A 24 5.67 9.41 -10.89
CA ARG A 24 5.59 8.76 -12.21
C ARG A 24 5.90 9.71 -13.38
N GLN A 25 5.69 11.02 -13.22
CA GLN A 25 5.95 12.00 -14.29
C GLN A 25 7.27 12.76 -14.12
N GLY A 26 7.87 12.78 -12.92
CA GLY A 26 9.01 13.66 -12.60
C GLY A 26 10.42 13.08 -12.74
N THR A 27 10.61 11.76 -12.73
CA THR A 27 11.95 11.14 -12.66
C THR A 27 12.24 10.14 -13.78
N ARG A 28 11.59 10.35 -14.93
CA ARG A 28 11.75 9.50 -16.12
C ARG A 28 13.20 9.49 -16.64
N ALA A 29 14.01 10.50 -16.32
CA ALA A 29 15.43 10.55 -16.71
C ALA A 29 16.36 9.81 -15.73
N ILE A 30 16.08 9.81 -14.42
CA ILE A 30 16.96 9.17 -13.40
C ILE A 30 16.82 7.65 -13.45
N SER A 31 15.59 7.14 -13.59
CA SER A 31 15.28 5.70 -13.62
C SER A 31 15.70 4.96 -14.91
N ILE A 32 16.19 5.66 -15.93
CA ILE A 32 16.71 5.02 -17.15
C ILE A 32 18.13 4.50 -16.95
N PHE A 33 18.94 5.15 -16.11
CA PHE A 33 20.36 4.86 -15.97
C PHE A 33 20.74 4.11 -14.69
N ASP A 34 19.78 3.90 -13.79
CA ASP A 34 20.01 3.25 -12.51
C ASP A 34 18.93 2.17 -12.28
N SER A 35 19.32 0.90 -12.45
CA SER A 35 18.45 -0.27 -12.24
C SER A 35 17.93 -0.35 -10.80
N ASP A 36 18.74 0.08 -9.85
CA ASP A 36 18.44 -0.03 -8.41
C ASP A 36 17.43 1.05 -8.03
N ALA A 37 17.48 2.21 -8.69
CA ALA A 37 16.43 3.20 -8.59
C ALA A 37 15.08 2.67 -9.12
N ARG A 38 15.06 1.85 -10.19
CA ARG A 38 13.81 1.28 -10.74
C ARG A 38 13.16 0.29 -9.76
N GLU A 39 13.98 -0.53 -9.09
CA GLU A 39 13.57 -1.43 -8.02
C GLU A 39 12.88 -0.66 -6.89
N GLN A 40 13.57 0.37 -6.38
CA GLN A 40 13.10 1.24 -5.30
C GLN A 40 11.92 2.13 -5.70
N LEU A 41 11.60 2.22 -6.99
CA LEU A 41 10.49 3.01 -7.55
C LEU A 41 9.27 2.18 -7.97
N ARG A 42 9.25 0.87 -7.69
CA ARG A 42 8.08 0.02 -7.96
C ARG A 42 6.87 0.45 -7.12
N ALA A 43 6.06 1.33 -7.72
CA ALA A 43 4.87 1.89 -7.08
C ALA A 43 3.78 0.85 -6.81
N ILE A 44 3.70 -0.20 -7.64
CA ILE A 44 2.70 -1.26 -7.56
C ILE A 44 3.40 -2.59 -7.23
N SER A 45 2.85 -3.34 -6.30
CA SER A 45 3.33 -4.68 -5.94
C SER A 45 3.04 -5.70 -7.04
N THR A 46 3.75 -6.82 -7.01
CA THR A 46 3.39 -7.98 -7.85
C THR A 46 2.01 -8.53 -7.43
N ASP A 47 1.38 -9.32 -8.30
CA ASP A 47 0.14 -10.02 -7.97
C ASP A 47 0.33 -11.03 -6.84
N GLU A 48 1.51 -11.66 -6.77
CA GLU A 48 1.88 -12.59 -5.69
C GLU A 48 1.87 -11.87 -4.33
N THR A 49 2.58 -10.76 -4.22
CA THR A 49 2.63 -9.93 -3.00
C THR A 49 1.25 -9.37 -2.66
N TYR A 50 0.49 -8.93 -3.66
CA TYR A 50 -0.88 -8.45 -3.45
C TYR A 50 -1.76 -9.55 -2.84
N ASN A 51 -1.77 -10.74 -3.43
CA ASN A 51 -2.58 -11.87 -2.97
C ASN A 51 -2.16 -12.32 -1.57
N LYS A 52 -0.86 -12.39 -1.27
CA LYS A 52 -0.34 -12.66 0.08
C LYS A 52 -0.85 -11.66 1.11
N ARG A 53 -0.76 -10.36 0.80
CA ARG A 53 -1.24 -9.28 1.69
C ARG A 53 -2.75 -9.35 1.92
N ILE A 54 -3.54 -9.65 0.87
CA ILE A 54 -4.99 -9.84 0.99
C ILE A 54 -5.31 -11.06 1.86
N ALA A 55 -4.64 -12.19 1.64
CA ALA A 55 -4.82 -13.41 2.44
C ALA A 55 -4.58 -13.13 3.95
N ILE A 56 -3.49 -12.43 4.28
CA ILE A 56 -3.20 -12.00 5.65
C ILE A 56 -4.31 -11.09 6.22
N CYS A 57 -4.86 -10.21 5.39
CA CYS A 57 -5.89 -9.30 5.82
C CYS A 57 -7.22 -9.99 6.05
N VAL A 58 -7.68 -10.92 5.22
CA VAL A 58 -8.98 -11.59 5.41
C VAL A 58 -9.03 -12.44 6.68
N GLU A 59 -7.88 -12.91 7.19
CA GLU A 59 -7.74 -13.61 8.47
C GLU A 59 -7.51 -12.68 9.68
N CYS A 60 -7.44 -11.36 9.46
CA CYS A 60 -7.11 -10.41 10.51
C CYS A 60 -8.34 -10.02 11.35
N ASP A 61 -8.16 -9.91 12.67
CA ASP A 61 -9.14 -9.34 13.62
C ASP A 61 -9.57 -7.88 13.32
N LYS A 62 -8.80 -7.17 12.49
CA LYS A 62 -9.10 -5.81 12.03
C LYS A 62 -9.77 -5.77 10.66
N TYR A 63 -10.10 -6.92 10.08
CA TYR A 63 -10.78 -6.98 8.80
C TYR A 63 -12.26 -6.71 8.95
N ASP A 64 -12.74 -5.78 8.14
CA ASP A 64 -14.14 -5.46 8.01
C ASP A 64 -14.64 -6.02 6.68
N GLU A 65 -15.24 -7.20 6.75
CA GLU A 65 -15.69 -7.95 5.57
C GLU A 65 -16.73 -7.19 4.75
N GLY A 66 -17.66 -6.49 5.41
CA GLY A 66 -18.75 -5.78 4.74
C GLY A 66 -18.27 -4.64 3.84
N ASP A 67 -17.21 -3.93 4.25
CA ASP A 67 -16.67 -2.78 3.51
C ASP A 67 -15.33 -3.09 2.82
N HIS A 68 -14.77 -4.27 3.04
CA HIS A 68 -13.44 -4.69 2.57
C HIS A 68 -12.31 -3.73 3.04
N ARG A 69 -12.39 -3.32 4.30
CA ARG A 69 -11.53 -2.29 4.91
C ARG A 69 -10.80 -2.81 6.15
N CYS A 70 -9.78 -2.06 6.55
CA CYS A 70 -9.10 -2.28 7.83
C CYS A 70 -9.69 -1.35 8.90
N LEU A 71 -10.14 -1.90 10.03
CA LEU A 71 -10.65 -1.14 11.17
C LEU A 71 -9.58 -0.30 11.86
N GLU A 72 -8.31 -0.71 11.78
CA GLU A 72 -7.19 0.00 12.40
C GLU A 72 -6.82 1.29 11.64
N CYS A 73 -6.67 1.22 10.32
CA CYS A 73 -6.23 2.37 9.50
C CYS A 73 -7.33 2.99 8.64
N GLY A 74 -8.48 2.33 8.50
CA GLY A 74 -9.59 2.77 7.65
C GLY A 74 -9.38 2.59 6.14
N CYS A 75 -8.25 2.03 5.68
CA CYS A 75 -7.99 1.88 4.24
C CYS A 75 -8.82 0.78 3.59
N TYR A 76 -9.16 0.98 2.31
CA TYR A 76 -9.60 -0.08 1.42
C TYR A 76 -8.45 -1.04 1.12
N LEU A 77 -8.65 -2.32 1.42
CA LEU A 77 -7.58 -3.31 1.37
C LEU A 77 -7.10 -3.58 -0.06
N ASN A 78 -8.00 -3.61 -1.04
CA ASN A 78 -7.67 -3.77 -2.45
C ASN A 78 -6.70 -2.70 -2.96
N ALA A 79 -6.83 -1.46 -2.48
CA ALA A 79 -5.90 -0.39 -2.83
C ALA A 79 -4.61 -0.49 -2.00
N LYS A 80 -4.73 -0.63 -0.67
CA LYS A 80 -3.57 -0.61 0.24
C LYS A 80 -2.60 -1.77 -0.03
N ALA A 81 -3.10 -2.97 -0.29
CA ALA A 81 -2.28 -4.14 -0.56
C ALA A 81 -1.52 -4.02 -1.90
N ARG A 82 -2.05 -3.24 -2.87
CA ARG A 82 -1.51 -3.10 -4.23
C ARG A 82 -0.32 -2.14 -4.32
N PHE A 83 -0.17 -1.21 -3.38
CA PHE A 83 0.94 -0.26 -3.41
C PHE A 83 2.21 -0.88 -2.80
N GLY A 84 3.32 -0.83 -3.53
CA GLY A 84 4.58 -1.50 -3.16
C GLY A 84 5.15 -1.01 -1.82
N HIS A 85 5.10 0.32 -1.61
CA HIS A 85 5.64 1.00 -0.42
C HIS A 85 4.67 1.09 0.76
N GLU A 86 3.49 0.49 0.68
CA GLU A 86 2.59 0.41 1.82
C GLU A 86 3.04 -0.68 2.79
N SER A 87 2.54 -0.57 4.02
CA SER A 87 2.75 -1.57 5.07
C SER A 87 1.51 -1.69 5.96
N CYS A 88 1.39 -2.81 6.67
CA CYS A 88 0.39 -2.99 7.69
C CYS A 88 0.71 -2.11 8.92
N PRO A 89 -0.24 -1.31 9.45
CA PRO A 89 -0.01 -0.47 10.63
C PRO A 89 0.31 -1.27 11.90
N ILE A 90 -0.09 -2.55 11.94
CA ILE A 90 0.17 -3.48 13.05
C ILE A 90 1.26 -4.52 12.70
N GLY A 91 2.03 -4.28 11.64
CA GLY A 91 3.24 -5.06 11.33
C GLY A 91 3.03 -6.44 10.71
N LYS A 92 1.81 -6.82 10.28
CA LYS A 92 1.56 -8.13 9.65
C LYS A 92 2.19 -8.31 8.26
N TRP A 93 2.56 -7.21 7.58
CA TRP A 93 3.27 -7.22 6.30
C TRP A 93 3.96 -5.87 6.06
N GLY A 94 5.04 -5.86 5.28
CA GLY A 94 5.90 -4.69 5.06
C GLY A 94 5.99 -4.22 3.61
N PRO A 95 6.70 -3.10 3.37
CA PRO A 95 7.05 -2.66 2.04
C PRO A 95 8.18 -3.54 1.50
N GLY A 96 7.98 -4.19 0.36
CA GLY A 96 9.05 -4.88 -0.35
C GLY A 96 9.22 -6.39 -0.12
N GLU A 97 8.23 -7.17 -0.57
CA GLU A 97 8.55 -8.46 -1.21
C GLU A 97 8.94 -8.18 -2.67
N PHE A 98 10.06 -7.48 -2.87
CA PHE A 98 10.62 -7.29 -4.21
C PHE A 98 11.30 -8.60 -4.61
N LYS A 99 10.96 -9.18 -5.77
CA LYS A 99 11.73 -10.28 -6.35
C LYS A 99 13.07 -9.71 -6.81
N ASP A 100 14.14 -10.38 -6.37
CA ASP A 100 15.52 -10.26 -6.87
C ASP A 100 15.58 -10.24 -8.42
#